data_AF-X1VX58-F1
#
_entry.id   AF-X1VX58-F1
#
_cell.length_a   1.000
_cell.length_b   1.000
_cell.length_c   1.000
_cell.angle_alpha   90.00
_cell.angle_beta   90.00
_cell.angle_gamma   90.00
#
_symmetry.space_group_name_H-M   'P 1'
#
loop_
_entity.id
_entity.type
_entity.pdbx_description
1 polymer ?
#
loop_
_entity_poly.entity_id
_entity_poly.type
_entity_poly.pdbx_seq_one_letter_code
_entity_poly.pdbx_strand_id
1 'polypeptide(L)' 'TPPAIVQRMNEAINKVMKNPDVAQRLAGQGIDVLGGTPQAGQAFIERQMDIWAKVVKDNDIKPD' A
#
# COMPACT_ATOMS: atom_id res chain seq x y z
N THR A 1 2.44 -5.96 -16.53
CA THR A 1 1.13 -5.42 -16.97
C THR A 1 1.35 -4.17 -17.79
N PRO A 2 0.55 -3.88 -18.84
CA PRO A 2 0.73 -2.67 -19.65
C PRO A 2 0.60 -1.38 -18.83
N PRO A 3 1.44 -0.35 -19.05
CA PRO A 3 1.44 0.88 -18.25
C PRO A 3 0.09 1.59 -18.18
N ALA A 4 -0.63 1.66 -19.31
CA ALA A 4 -1.93 2.31 -19.38
C ALA A 4 -2.99 1.66 -18.48
N ILE A 5 -2.93 0.33 -18.30
CA ILE A 5 -3.86 -0.38 -17.41
C ILE A 5 -3.54 -0.09 -15.95
N VAL A 6 -2.26 -0.05 -15.58
CA VAL A 6 -1.81 0.30 -14.23
C VAL A 6 -2.25 1.71 -13.87
N GLN A 7 -2.07 2.66 -14.79
CA GLN A 7 -2.49 4.04 -14.58
C GLN A 7 -4.00 4.15 -14.40
N ARG A 8 -4.80 3.57 -15.29
CA ARG A 8 -6.27 3.60 -15.19
C ARG A 8 -6.76 3.00 -13.88
N MET A 9 -6.15 1.90 -13.43
CA MET A 9 -6.50 1.28 -12.15
C MET A 9 -6.14 2.19 -10.97
N ASN A 10 -4.94 2.77 -10.95
CA ASN A 10 -4.52 3.69 -9.91
C ASN A 10 -5.46 4.91 -9.81
N GLU A 11 -5.84 5.50 -10.94
CA GLU A 11 -6.80 6.61 -10.99
C GLU A 11 -8.17 6.21 -10.41
N ALA A 12 -8.67 5.03 -10.76
CA ALA A 12 -9.93 4.52 -10.24
C ALA A 12 -9.87 4.30 -8.72
N ILE A 13 -8.79 3.70 -8.22
CA ILE A 13 -8.58 3.49 -6.77
C ILE A 13 -8.53 4.84 -6.05
N ASN A 14 -7.71 5.78 -6.52
CA ASN A 14 -7.59 7.11 -5.93
C ASN A 14 -8.93 7.85 -5.89
N LYS A 15 -9.80 7.64 -6.88
CA LYS A 15 -11.16 8.21 -6.89
C LYS A 15 -12.06 7.56 -5.84
N VAL A 16 -12.05 6.24 -5.73
CA VAL A 16 -12.88 5.50 -4.75
C VAL A 16 -12.47 5.82 -3.32
N MET A 17 -11.17 5.96 -3.07
CA MET A 17 -10.63 6.34 -1.76
C MET A 17 -11.06 7.73 -1.27
N LYS A 18 -11.48 8.62 -2.19
CA LYS A 18 -12.05 9.94 -1.85
C LYS A 18 -13.55 9.89 -1.55
N ASN A 19 -14.21 8.74 -1.74
CA ASN A 19 -15.60 8.59 -1.35
C ASN A 19 -15.70 8.52 0.20
N PRO A 20 -16.45 9.41 0.85
CA PRO A 20 -16.55 9.46 2.31
C PRO A 20 -17.01 8.15 2.94
N ASP A 21 -17.99 7.46 2.34
CA ASP A 21 -18.52 6.20 2.88
C ASP A 21 -17.47 5.09 2.85
N VAL A 22 -16.64 5.07 1.81
CA VAL A 22 -15.54 4.11 1.68
C VAL A 22 -14.45 4.43 2.68
N ALA A 23 -14.04 5.70 2.76
CA ALA A 23 -13.01 6.16 3.70
C ALA A 23 -13.42 5.87 5.14
N GLN A 24 -14.67 6.15 5.52
CA GLN A 24 -15.18 5.89 6.87
C GLN A 24 -15.19 4.39 7.21
N ARG A 25 -15.57 3.52 6.26
CA ARG A 25 -15.55 2.06 6.47
C ARG A 25 -14.14 1.52 6.66
N LEU A 26 -13.16 2.07 5.93
CA LEU A 26 -11.75 1.68 6.09
C LEU A 26 -11.18 2.21 7.41
N ALA A 27 -11.45 3.47 7.75
CA ALA A 27 -11.07 4.06 9.03
C ALA A 27 -11.68 3.28 10.22
N GLY A 28 -12.93 2.84 10.11
CA GLY A 28 -13.57 1.99 11.12
C GLY A 28 -12.91 0.62 11.33
N GLN A 29 -12.07 0.17 10.39
CA GLN A 29 -11.24 -1.03 10.51
C GLN A 29 -9.79 -0.71 10.95
N GLY A 30 -9.49 0.55 11.28
CA GLY A 30 -8.15 1.01 11.61
C GLY A 30 -7.23 1.19 10.40
N ILE A 31 -7.79 1.28 9.19
CA ILE A 31 -7.02 1.46 7.95
C ILE A 31 -6.95 2.95 7.61
N ASP A 32 -5.74 3.49 7.63
CA ASP A 32 -5.47 4.80 7.06
C ASP A 32 -5.27 4.72 5.56
N VAL A 33 -6.09 5.48 4.82
CA VAL A 33 -6.08 5.46 3.36
C VAL A 33 -4.96 6.35 2.83
N LEU A 34 -3.94 5.71 2.27
CA LEU A 34 -2.85 6.38 1.57
C LEU A 34 -3.08 6.27 0.05
N GLY A 35 -3.44 7.40 -0.57
CA GLY A 35 -3.43 7.52 -2.03
C GLY A 35 -2.02 7.78 -2.57
N GLY A 36 -1.88 7.84 -3.89
CA GLY A 36 -0.61 8.20 -4.51
C GLY A 36 -0.42 7.65 -5.91
N THR A 37 0.81 7.76 -6.42
CA THR A 37 1.20 7.22 -7.72
C THR A 37 1.63 5.75 -7.62
N PRO A 38 1.60 4.98 -8.72
CA PRO A 38 2.15 3.62 -8.72
C PRO A 38 3.61 3.55 -8.27
N GLN A 39 4.43 4.56 -8.63
CA GLN A 39 5.83 4.64 -8.26
C GLN A 39 6.01 4.87 -6.75
N ALA A 40 5.15 5.69 -6.13
CA ALA A 40 5.16 5.87 -4.69
C ALA A 40 4.80 4.57 -3.95
N GLY A 41 3.86 3.79 -4.49
CA GLY A 41 3.52 2.47 -3.97
C GLY A 41 4.68 1.48 -4.07
N GLN A 42 5.39 1.46 -5.21
CA GLN A 42 6.59 0.63 -5.36
C GLN A 42 7.67 1.00 -4.35
N ALA A 43 8.01 2.28 -4.23
CA ALA A 43 9.02 2.77 -3.29
C ALA A 43 8.66 2.46 -1.83
N PHE A 44 7.36 2.52 -1.48
CA PHE A 44 6.88 2.12 -0.16
C PHE A 44 7.16 0.64 0.11
N ILE A 45 6.80 -0.25 -0.83
CA ILE A 45 7.01 -1.70 -0.68
C ILE A 45 8.51 -2.02 -0.54
N GLU A 46 9.35 -1.44 -1.40
CA GLU A 46 10.82 -1.61 -1.32
C GLU A 46 11.36 -1.23 0.05
N ARG A 47 10.95 -0.06 0.57
CA ARG A 47 11.34 0.38 1.91
C ARG A 47 10.82 -0.55 3.02
N GLN A 48 9.59 -1.04 2.91
CA GLN A 48 9.04 -1.96 3.90
C GLN A 48 9.80 -3.30 3.89
N MET A 49 10.15 -3.82 2.71
CA MET A 49 10.96 -5.03 2.59
C MET A 49 12.30 -4.86 3.31
N ASP A 50 13.00 -3.74 3.12
CA ASP A 50 14.27 -3.48 3.79
C ASP A 50 14.13 -3.43 5.32
N ILE A 51 13.11 -2.70 5.82
CA ILE A 51 12.85 -2.57 7.25
C ILE A 51 12.55 -3.93 7.86
N TRP A 52 11.63 -4.69 7.26
CA TRP A 52 11.18 -5.95 7.84
C TRP A 52 12.21 -7.06 7.68
N ALA A 53 13.00 -7.07 6.61
CA ALA A 53 14.15 -7.97 6.47
C ALA A 53 15.17 -7.75 7.60
N LYS A 54 15.44 -6.49 7.96
CA LYS A 54 16.30 -6.16 9.10
C LYS A 54 15.70 -6.65 10.42
N VAL A 55 14.41 -6.39 10.66
CA VAL A 55 13.73 -6.86 11.88
C VAL A 55 13.82 -8.37 12.04
N VAL A 56 13.54 -9.12 10.97
CA VAL A 56 13.65 -10.60 10.97
C VAL A 56 15.06 -11.05 11.34
N LYS A 57 16.07 -10.47 10.68
CA LYS A 57 17.47 -10.84 10.90
C LYS A 57 17.96 -10.48 12.31
N ASP A 58 17.63 -9.29 12.79
CA ASP A 58 18.09 -8.79 14.08
C ASP A 58 17.45 -9.55 15.26
N ASN A 59 16.31 -10.20 15.05
CA ASN A 59 15.56 -10.92 16.10
C ASN A 59 15.56 -12.45 15.93
N ASP A 60 16.35 -13.01 15.01
CA ASP A 60 16.39 -14.46 14.68
C ASP A 60 14.99 -15.07 14.46
N ILE A 61 14.09 -14.32 13.82
CA ILE A 61 12.72 -14.77 13.55
C ILE A 61 12.79 -15.80 12.42
N LYS A 62 12.20 -16.98 12.66
CA LYS A 62 12.22 -18.11 11.71
C LYS A 62 10.83 -18.32 11.14
N PRO A 63 10.72 -18.70 9.85
CA PRO A 63 9.47 -19.23 9.32
C PRO A 63 9.12 -20.54 10.05
N ASP A 64 7.82 -20.80 10.19
CA ASP A 64 7.29 -22.08 10.70
C ASP A 64 7.62 -23.26 9.78
#